data_AF-A0A8B9FF64-F1
#
_entry.id   AF-A0A8B9FF64-F1
#
_cell.length_a   1.000
_cell.length_b   1.000
_cell.length_c   1.000
_cell.angle_alpha   90.00
_cell.angle_beta   90.00
_cell.angle_gamma   90.00
#
_symmetry.space_group_name_H-M   'P 1'
#
loop_
_entity.id
_entity.type
_entity.pdbx_description
1 polymer ?
#
loop_
_entity_poly.entity_id
_entity_poly.type
_entity_poly.pdbx_seq_one_letter_code
_entity_poly.pdbx_strand_id
1 'polypeptide(L)' 'GQSPRKSVSGELVLITGAGHGVGRATAFEFAKRQSRLVLWDISKVT' A
#
# COMPACT_ATOMS: atom_id res chain seq x y z
N GLY A 1 -19.13 -17.79 -9.68
CA GLY A 1 -17.94 -17.19 -10.30
C GLY A 1 -17.55 -15.95 -9.54
N GLN A 2 -16.26 -15.73 -9.28
CA GLN A 2 -15.81 -14.52 -8.58
C GLN A 2 -15.86 -13.32 -9.52
N SER A 3 -16.38 -12.19 -9.04
CA SER A 3 -16.34 -10.92 -9.77
C SER A 3 -14.89 -10.49 -10.00
N PRO A 4 -14.58 -9.84 -11.14
CA PRO A 4 -13.23 -9.35 -11.43
C PRO A 4 -12.78 -8.37 -10.34
N ARG A 5 -11.49 -8.44 -9.98
CA ARG A 5 -10.92 -7.54 -8.96
C ARG A 5 -11.03 -6.09 -9.43
N LYS A 6 -11.44 -5.20 -8.52
CA LYS A 6 -11.46 -3.75 -8.75
C LYS A 6 -10.04 -3.26 -9.12
N SER A 7 -9.94 -2.42 -10.15
CA SER A 7 -8.71 -1.70 -10.47
C SER A 7 -8.44 -0.59 -9.46
N VAL A 8 -7.17 -0.38 -9.13
CA VAL A 8 -6.70 0.65 -8.19
C VAL A 8 -5.62 1.54 -8.81
N SER A 9 -5.45 1.46 -10.13
CA SER A 9 -4.49 2.28 -10.87
C SER A 9 -4.84 3.76 -10.75
N GLY A 10 -3.88 4.61 -10.43
CA GLY A 10 -4.05 6.06 -10.27
C GLY A 10 -4.71 6.51 -8.95
N GLU A 11 -5.33 5.60 -8.21
CA GLU A 11 -5.98 5.90 -6.93
C GLU A 11 -4.97 6.34 -5.87
N LEU A 12 -5.39 7.25 -4.99
CA LEU A 12 -4.60 7.67 -3.83
C LEU A 12 -4.86 6.71 -2.65
N VAL A 13 -3.80 6.08 -2.14
CA VAL A 13 -3.90 5.06 -1.09
C VAL A 13 -3.01 5.43 0.09
N LEU A 14 -3.60 5.57 1.28
CA LEU A 14 -2.88 5.71 2.54
C LEU A 14 -2.61 4.33 3.15
N ILE A 15 -1.35 4.07 3.51
CA ILE A 15 -0.94 2.83 4.18
C ILE A 15 -0.23 3.20 5.48
N THR A 16 -0.78 2.76 6.61
CA THR A 16 -0.14 2.87 7.93
C THR A 16 0.72 1.62 8.22
N GLY A 17 1.79 1.76 8.99
CA GLY A 17 2.72 0.64 9.23
C GLY A 17 3.48 0.21 7.96
N ALA A 18 3.70 1.13 7.02
CA ALA A 18 4.27 0.86 5.70
C ALA A 18 5.77 0.48 5.68
N GLY A 19 6.47 0.62 6.80
CA GLY A 19 7.90 0.41 6.98
C GLY A 19 8.28 -1.06 7.21
N HIS A 20 7.35 -1.90 7.66
CA HIS A 20 7.64 -3.31 7.94
C HIS A 20 6.46 -4.27 7.69
N GLY A 21 6.74 -5.57 7.73
CA GLY A 21 5.74 -6.64 7.70
C GLY A 21 4.69 -6.49 6.59
N VAL A 22 3.43 -6.65 7.00
CA VAL A 22 2.27 -6.60 6.08
C VAL A 22 2.08 -5.22 5.46
N GLY A 23 2.30 -4.13 6.19
CA GLY A 23 2.15 -2.78 5.62
C GLY A 23 3.15 -2.52 4.50
N ARG A 24 4.41 -2.93 4.68
CA ARG A 24 5.43 -2.87 3.62
C ARG A 24 5.07 -3.72 2.41
N ALA A 25 4.66 -4.97 2.61
CA ALA A 25 4.22 -5.83 1.52
C ALA A 25 3.01 -5.25 0.77
N THR A 26 2.05 -4.68 1.51
CA THR A 26 0.86 -4.02 0.96
C THR A 26 1.25 -2.82 0.11
N ALA A 27 2.18 -1.97 0.58
CA ALA A 27 2.70 -0.85 -0.18
C ALA A 27 3.28 -1.27 -1.53
N PHE A 28 4.09 -2.34 -1.55
CA PHE A 28 4.62 -2.88 -2.80
C PHE A 28 3.53 -3.39 -3.75
N GLU A 29 2.52 -4.09 -3.24
CA GLU A 29 1.44 -4.61 -4.08
C GLU A 29 0.59 -3.49 -4.70
N PHE A 30 0.31 -2.40 -3.97
CA PHE A 30 -0.37 -1.24 -4.55
C PHE A 30 0.53 -0.44 -5.51
N ALA A 31 1.85 -0.34 -5.24
CA ALA A 31 2.80 0.29 -6.15
C ALA A 31 2.86 -0.45 -7.51
N LYS A 32 2.94 -1.78 -7.49
CA LYS A 32 2.90 -2.62 -8.70
C LYS A 32 1.63 -2.41 -9.54
N ARG A 33 0.52 -2.05 -8.87
CA ARG A 33 -0.78 -1.78 -9.49
C ARG A 33 -0.96 -0.31 -9.89
N GLN A 34 0.12 0.47 -9.91
CA GLN A 34 0.15 1.86 -10.37
C GLN A 34 -0.69 2.81 -9.49
N SER A 35 -0.91 2.48 -8.21
CA SER A 35 -1.55 3.40 -7.26
C SER A 35 -0.57 4.48 -6.80
N ARG A 36 -1.09 5.65 -6.42
CA ARG A 36 -0.34 6.75 -5.80
C ARG A 36 -0.38 6.54 -4.28
N LEU A 37 0.79 6.44 -3.64
CA LEU A 37 0.86 6.00 -2.25
C LEU A 37 1.23 7.12 -1.30
N VAL A 38 0.53 7.19 -0.17
CA VAL A 38 0.95 7.89 1.04
C VAL A 38 1.37 6.82 2.04
N LEU A 39 2.67 6.75 2.33
CA LEU A 39 3.23 5.76 3.24
C LEU A 39 3.47 6.40 4.59
N TRP A 40 2.72 5.94 5.60
CA TRP A 40 2.79 6.46 6.96
C TRP A 40 3.37 5.39 7.88
N ASP A 41 4.54 5.67 8.44
CA ASP A 41 5.17 4.82 9.46
C ASP A 41 5.92 5.67 10.48
N ILE A 42 6.16 5.10 11.65
CA ILE A 42 6.97 5.68 12.71
C ILE A 42 8.24 4.84 12.87
N SER A 43 9.40 5.48 12.81
CA SER A 43 10.63 4.84 13.27
C SER A 43 10.86 5.24 14.73
N LYS A 44 11.15 4.25 15.58
CA LYS A 44 11.67 4.55 16.92
C LYS A 44 13.07 5.13 16.74
N VAL A 45 13.24 6.37 17.15
CA VAL A 45 14.58 6.92 17.42
C VAL A 45 14.95 6.41 18.81
N THR A 46 15.75 5.35 18.84
CA THR A 46 16.44 4.89 20.05
C THR A 46 17.81 5.55 20.13
#